data_AF-A0A7C2RC13-F1
#
_entry.id   AF-A0A7C2RC13-F1
#
_cell.length_a   1.000
_cell.length_b   1.000
_cell.length_c   1.000
_cell.angle_alpha   90.00
_cell.angle_beta   90.00
_cell.angle_gamma   90.00
#
_symmetry.space_group_name_H-M   'P 1'
#
loop_
_entity.id
_entity.type
_entity.pdbx_description
1 polymer ?
#
loop_
_entity_poly.entity_id
_entity_poly.type
_entity_poly.pdbx_seq_one_letter_code
_entity_poly.pdbx_strand_id
1 'polypeptide(L)'
;MDTQGDGFHLMGLEAGVRFDLLGTGRPLHMGWIQGDDAFLVWDRNGNGRVDNGQEMFGNVTRRRSGERAPNGYEALKEYDDNRDGLLDARDALFAQLRLWRDGDGNGETDSGELLPLQAVGIRALELTYRESRRRDRHGNELRYRVLVHGDRPTVTRFSYDVLFIWRGR
;
A
#
# COMPACT_ATOMS: atom_id res chain seq x y z
N MET A 1 -4.17 2.19 2.56
CA MET A 1 -4.07 3.35 3.46
C MET A 1 -5.45 3.92 3.62
N ASP A 2 -5.85 4.18 4.87
CA ASP A 2 -7.11 4.87 5.20
C ASP A 2 -6.94 6.36 4.92
N THR A 3 -7.51 6.83 3.81
CA THR A 3 -7.31 8.20 3.33
C THR A 3 -8.25 9.20 4.00
N GLN A 4 -9.39 8.73 4.55
CA GLN A 4 -10.44 9.60 5.12
C GLN A 4 -10.56 9.50 6.64
N GLY A 5 -9.95 8.49 7.26
CA GLY A 5 -10.08 8.20 8.70
C GLY A 5 -11.39 7.52 9.06
N ASP A 6 -12.07 6.87 8.11
CA ASP A 6 -13.40 6.27 8.31
C ASP A 6 -13.37 4.74 8.44
N GLY A 7 -12.18 4.13 8.34
CA GLY A 7 -12.00 2.70 8.44
C GLY A 7 -11.16 2.14 7.29
N PHE A 8 -11.20 0.82 7.13
CA PHE A 8 -10.50 0.16 6.02
C PHE A 8 -11.43 -0.86 5.39
N HIS A 9 -11.68 -0.73 4.10
CA HIS A 9 -12.67 -1.46 3.33
C HIS A 9 -11.97 -2.35 2.30
N LEU A 10 -12.32 -3.63 2.31
CA LEU A 10 -11.69 -4.65 1.48
C LEU A 10 -12.76 -5.56 0.89
N MET A 11 -12.47 -6.08 -0.30
CA MET A 11 -13.27 -7.05 -1.02
C MET A 11 -12.72 -8.46 -0.85
N GLY A 12 -13.60 -9.46 -0.93
CA GLY A 12 -13.23 -10.87 -1.02
C GLY A 12 -13.02 -11.33 -2.47
N LEU A 13 -12.86 -12.65 -2.63
CA LEU A 13 -12.66 -13.28 -3.94
C LEU A 13 -13.90 -13.20 -4.85
N GLU A 14 -15.06 -12.86 -4.32
CA GLU A 14 -16.28 -12.67 -5.11
C GLU A 14 -16.19 -11.45 -6.04
N ALA A 15 -15.28 -10.50 -5.78
CA ALA A 15 -15.07 -9.33 -6.63
C ALA A 15 -14.36 -9.66 -7.96
N GLY A 16 -13.71 -10.83 -8.08
CA GLY A 16 -13.14 -11.27 -9.35
C GLY A 16 -11.78 -10.63 -9.72
N VAL A 17 -11.21 -9.80 -8.84
CA VAL A 17 -10.01 -9.00 -9.14
C VAL A 17 -8.78 -9.87 -9.36
N ARG A 18 -8.00 -9.55 -10.40
CA ARG A 18 -6.80 -10.28 -10.77
C ARG A 18 -5.61 -9.35 -10.84
N PHE A 19 -4.55 -9.64 -10.08
CA PHE A 19 -3.34 -8.82 -10.06
C PHE A 19 -2.07 -9.68 -9.98
N ASP A 20 -1.01 -9.27 -10.67
CA ASP A 20 0.30 -9.95 -10.62
C ASP A 20 1.09 -9.51 -9.37
N LEU A 21 0.60 -9.90 -8.20
CA LEU A 21 1.23 -9.56 -6.92
C LEU A 21 2.68 -10.07 -6.81
N LEU A 22 3.02 -11.14 -7.53
CA LEU A 22 4.35 -11.76 -7.45
C LEU A 22 5.33 -11.24 -8.52
N GLY A 23 4.87 -10.43 -9.49
CA GLY A 23 5.68 -9.96 -10.60
C GLY A 23 6.19 -11.10 -11.49
N THR A 24 5.33 -12.10 -11.73
CA THR A 24 5.65 -13.32 -12.50
C THR A 24 5.03 -13.33 -13.90
N GLY A 25 4.23 -12.32 -14.24
CA GLY A 25 3.36 -12.29 -15.41
C GLY A 25 2.12 -13.19 -15.27
N ARG A 26 1.82 -13.70 -14.07
CA ARG A 26 0.68 -14.60 -13.80
C ARG A 26 -0.22 -14.04 -12.71
N PRO A 27 -1.29 -13.31 -13.07
CA PRO A 27 -2.19 -12.70 -12.09
C PRO A 27 -2.85 -13.73 -11.16
N LEU A 28 -2.89 -13.40 -9.88
CA LEU A 28 -3.61 -14.13 -8.84
C LEU A 28 -5.04 -13.61 -8.74
N HIS A 29 -6.00 -14.50 -8.49
CA HIS A 29 -7.34 -14.08 -8.09
C HIS A 29 -7.32 -13.80 -6.58
N MET A 30 -7.55 -12.55 -6.17
CA MET A 30 -7.33 -12.13 -4.79
C MET A 30 -8.41 -11.19 -4.26
N GLY A 31 -8.50 -11.09 -2.95
CA GLY A 31 -9.19 -9.98 -2.31
C GLY A 31 -8.50 -8.67 -2.67
N TRP A 32 -9.22 -7.56 -2.50
CA TRP A 32 -8.78 -6.28 -3.03
C TRP A 32 -9.17 -5.10 -2.15
N ILE A 33 -8.61 -3.93 -2.43
CA ILE A 33 -8.98 -2.68 -1.75
C ILE A 33 -10.30 -2.13 -2.30
N GLN A 34 -11.06 -1.38 -1.51
CA GLN A 34 -12.34 -0.82 -1.92
C GLN A 34 -12.51 0.64 -1.49
N GLY A 35 -13.28 1.41 -2.26
CA GLY A 35 -13.84 2.69 -1.84
C GLY A 35 -12.83 3.83 -1.94
N ASP A 36 -12.57 4.47 -0.81
CA ASP A 36 -11.67 5.63 -0.71
C ASP A 36 -10.26 5.24 -0.25
N ASP A 37 -10.04 3.96 0.11
CA ASP A 37 -8.74 3.46 0.53
C ASP A 37 -7.82 3.26 -0.67
N ALA A 38 -6.51 3.43 -0.45
CA ALA A 38 -5.52 3.37 -1.53
C ALA A 38 -4.28 2.54 -1.18
N PHE A 39 -3.67 1.89 -2.15
CA PHE A 39 -2.36 1.27 -1.99
C PHE A 39 -1.26 2.33 -1.97
N LEU A 40 -0.29 2.19 -1.06
CA LEU A 40 0.96 2.94 -1.18
C LEU A 40 1.84 2.24 -2.21
N VAL A 41 2.25 2.97 -3.24
CA VAL A 41 2.97 2.41 -4.40
C VAL A 41 4.12 3.31 -4.81
N TRP A 42 5.05 2.70 -5.54
CA TRP A 42 6.15 3.37 -6.23
C TRP A 42 6.30 2.74 -7.61
N ASP A 43 5.98 3.51 -8.65
CA ASP A 43 6.30 3.18 -10.05
C ASP A 43 7.83 3.16 -10.20
N ARG A 44 8.40 1.96 -10.13
CA ARG A 44 9.85 1.75 -10.10
C ARG A 44 10.46 1.80 -11.49
N ASN A 45 9.66 1.48 -12.50
CA ASN A 45 10.11 1.38 -13.88
C ASN A 45 9.80 2.66 -14.70
N GLY A 46 9.02 3.59 -14.14
CA GLY A 46 8.70 4.88 -14.71
C GLY A 46 7.70 4.80 -15.88
N ASN A 47 6.88 3.76 -15.94
CA ASN A 47 5.93 3.57 -17.04
C ASN A 47 4.58 4.27 -16.83
N GLY A 48 4.39 4.92 -15.67
CA GLY A 48 3.20 5.69 -15.34
C GLY A 48 2.03 4.87 -14.80
N ARG A 49 2.24 3.59 -14.47
CA ARG A 49 1.21 2.69 -13.92
C ARG A 49 1.81 1.79 -12.83
N VAL A 50 0.94 1.14 -12.06
CA VAL A 50 1.30 0.04 -11.16
C VAL A 50 0.86 -1.24 -11.84
N ASP A 51 1.81 -2.00 -12.40
CA ASP A 51 1.46 -3.19 -13.19
C ASP A 51 1.73 -4.51 -12.47
N ASN A 52 2.47 -4.49 -11.37
CA ASN A 52 2.69 -5.68 -10.55
C ASN A 52 3.13 -5.36 -9.11
N GLY A 53 3.20 -6.39 -8.26
CA GLY A 53 3.52 -6.23 -6.83
C GLY A 53 4.95 -5.77 -6.51
N GLN A 54 5.86 -5.68 -7.49
CA GLN A 54 7.20 -5.11 -7.27
C GLN A 54 7.14 -3.59 -7.07
N GLU A 55 6.05 -2.95 -7.48
CA GLU A 55 5.75 -1.52 -7.34
C GLU A 55 4.91 -1.22 -6.11
N MET A 56 4.61 -2.25 -5.30
CA MET A 56 3.91 -2.14 -4.04
C MET A 56 4.86 -2.38 -2.86
N PHE A 57 4.40 -2.04 -1.65
CA PHE A 57 5.10 -2.33 -0.40
C PHE A 57 4.40 -3.45 0.37
N GLY A 58 5.12 -4.55 0.61
CA GLY A 58 4.65 -5.72 1.33
C GLY A 58 5.75 -6.77 1.51
N ASN A 59 5.37 -7.98 1.89
CA ASN A 59 6.31 -9.11 2.03
C ASN A 59 6.84 -9.67 0.70
N VAL A 60 6.30 -9.20 -0.43
CA VAL A 60 6.79 -9.51 -1.79
C VAL A 60 7.83 -8.51 -2.28
N THR A 61 7.94 -7.35 -1.62
CA THR A 61 8.90 -6.30 -1.97
C THR A 61 10.32 -6.77 -1.70
N ARG A 62 11.20 -6.54 -2.67
CA ARG A 62 12.64 -6.78 -2.51
C ARG A 62 13.31 -5.58 -1.84
N ARG A 63 14.11 -5.89 -0.83
CA ARG A 63 15.04 -4.97 -0.17
C ARG A 63 16.25 -4.70 -1.06
N ARG A 64 17.04 -3.69 -0.73
CA ARG A 64 18.34 -3.38 -1.37
C ARG A 64 19.31 -4.55 -1.30
N SER A 65 19.20 -5.41 -0.28
CA SER A 65 19.97 -6.66 -0.16
C SER A 65 19.60 -7.72 -1.21
N GLY A 66 18.46 -7.57 -1.90
CA GLY A 66 17.88 -8.55 -2.82
C GLY A 66 16.93 -9.55 -2.14
N GLU A 67 16.94 -9.62 -0.81
CA GLU A 67 16.01 -10.43 -0.02
C GLU A 67 14.60 -9.85 0.00
N ARG A 68 13.59 -10.67 0.25
CA ARG A 68 12.22 -10.18 0.48
C ARG A 68 12.12 -9.54 1.85
N ALA A 69 11.42 -8.41 1.94
CA ALA A 69 11.13 -7.78 3.20
C ALA A 69 10.18 -8.68 4.04
N PRO A 70 10.32 -8.70 5.38
CA PRO A 70 9.37 -9.39 6.25
C PRO A 70 7.94 -8.83 6.17
N ASN A 71 7.81 -7.53 5.90
CA ASN A 71 6.57 -6.79 5.71
C ASN A 71 6.85 -5.47 4.95
N GLY A 72 5.81 -4.75 4.54
CA GLY A 72 5.92 -3.50 3.79
C GLY A 72 6.61 -2.36 4.54
N TYR A 73 6.49 -2.29 5.86
CA TYR A 73 7.17 -1.26 6.65
C TYR A 73 8.68 -1.50 6.77
N GLU A 74 9.10 -2.75 6.90
CA GLU A 74 10.52 -3.12 6.81
C GLU A 74 11.11 -2.83 5.42
N ALA A 75 10.30 -2.90 4.36
CA ALA A 75 10.72 -2.44 3.03
C ALA A 75 10.85 -0.91 2.97
N LEU A 76 9.90 -0.17 3.57
CA LEU A 76 9.91 1.30 3.57
C LEU A 76 11.07 1.89 4.39
N LYS A 77 11.48 1.24 5.49
CA LYS A 77 12.61 1.67 6.33
C LYS A 77 13.93 1.82 5.60
N GLU A 78 14.11 1.20 4.44
CA GLU A 78 15.33 1.39 3.64
C GLU A 78 15.42 2.76 2.96
N TYR A 79 14.33 3.51 2.98
CA TYR A 79 14.18 4.81 2.34
C TYR A 79 13.94 5.93 3.36
N ASP A 80 14.10 5.65 4.65
CA ASP A 80 14.26 6.65 5.70
C ASP A 80 15.71 7.12 5.67
N ASP A 81 15.97 8.15 4.87
CA ASP A 81 17.32 8.61 4.54
C ASP A 81 17.97 9.27 5.76
N ASN A 82 17.16 9.94 6.60
CA ASN A 82 17.62 10.66 7.77
C ASN A 82 17.54 9.84 9.08
N ARG A 83 16.90 8.67 9.05
CA ARG A 83 16.74 7.70 10.15
C ARG A 83 15.96 8.22 11.35
N ASP A 84 14.96 9.07 11.13
CA ASP A 84 14.13 9.60 12.20
C ASP A 84 12.86 8.78 12.47
N GLY A 85 12.67 7.69 11.72
CA GLY A 85 11.54 6.79 11.87
C GLY A 85 10.27 7.27 11.16
N LEU A 86 10.37 8.32 10.35
CA LEU A 86 9.33 8.80 9.45
C LEU A 86 9.77 8.59 8.01
N LEU A 87 8.79 8.45 7.12
CA LEU A 87 8.98 8.63 5.70
C LEU A 87 8.23 9.90 5.29
N ASP A 88 8.96 10.96 4.96
CA ASP A 88 8.42 12.29 4.67
C ASP A 88 9.23 13.07 3.62
N ALA A 89 8.93 14.36 3.46
CA ALA A 89 9.56 15.22 2.46
C ALA A 89 11.10 15.39 2.60
N ARG A 90 11.69 14.92 3.71
CA ARG A 90 13.14 14.88 3.95
C ARG A 90 13.79 13.64 3.36
N ASP A 91 13.00 12.70 2.84
CA ASP A 91 13.44 11.45 2.22
C ASP A 91 13.24 11.48 0.70
N ALA A 92 14.25 11.04 -0.05
CA ALA A 92 14.28 11.17 -1.51
C ALA A 92 13.15 10.37 -2.20
N LEU A 93 12.72 9.26 -1.60
CA LEU A 93 11.65 8.43 -2.15
C LEU A 93 10.27 9.10 -2.02
N PHE A 94 10.04 9.92 -1.01
CA PHE A 94 8.69 10.35 -0.63
C PHE A 94 7.94 11.10 -1.75
N ALA A 95 8.65 11.93 -2.52
CA ALA A 95 8.06 12.65 -3.66
C ALA A 95 7.65 11.74 -4.84
N GLN A 96 8.20 10.52 -4.90
CA GLN A 96 7.92 9.54 -5.95
C GLN A 96 6.76 8.61 -5.58
N LEU A 97 6.44 8.50 -4.28
CA LEU A 97 5.32 7.69 -3.83
C LEU A 97 4.00 8.22 -4.39
N ARG A 98 3.10 7.27 -4.66
CA ARG A 98 1.71 7.55 -5.02
C ARG A 98 0.79 6.73 -4.13
N LEU A 99 -0.46 7.17 -4.09
CA LEU A 99 -1.59 6.39 -3.66
C LEU A 99 -2.30 5.89 -4.89
N TRP A 100 -2.38 4.56 -5.06
CA TRP A 100 -3.23 3.95 -6.06
C TRP A 100 -4.59 3.67 -5.47
N ARG A 101 -5.56 4.49 -5.85
CA ARG A 101 -6.97 4.31 -5.52
C ARG A 101 -7.66 3.72 -6.73
N ASP A 102 -7.75 2.39 -6.74
CA ASP A 102 -8.48 1.64 -7.75
C ASP A 102 -9.99 1.85 -7.55
N GLY A 103 -10.57 2.73 -8.36
CA GLY A 103 -11.92 3.26 -8.17
C GLY A 103 -13.00 2.34 -8.69
N ASP A 104 -12.71 1.56 -9.72
CA ASP A 104 -13.62 0.56 -10.28
C ASP A 104 -13.35 -0.87 -9.76
N GLY A 105 -12.21 -1.07 -9.08
CA GLY A 105 -11.81 -2.32 -8.46
C GLY A 105 -11.36 -3.37 -9.47
N ASN A 106 -10.85 -2.97 -10.64
CA ASN A 106 -10.50 -3.89 -11.72
C ASN A 106 -9.08 -4.50 -11.57
N GLY A 107 -8.23 -3.96 -10.69
CA GLY A 107 -6.85 -4.41 -10.49
C GLY A 107 -5.86 -3.89 -11.53
N GLU A 108 -6.25 -2.90 -12.34
CA GLU A 108 -5.44 -2.21 -13.32
C GLU A 108 -5.33 -0.73 -12.92
N THR A 109 -4.23 -0.07 -13.29
CA THR A 109 -4.12 1.37 -13.04
C THR A 109 -4.79 2.16 -14.15
N ASP A 110 -5.85 2.88 -13.81
CA ASP A 110 -6.53 3.77 -14.74
C ASP A 110 -6.13 5.24 -14.59
N SER A 111 -6.48 6.03 -15.61
CA SER A 111 -6.21 7.47 -15.62
C SER A 111 -6.91 8.16 -14.44
N GLY A 112 -6.12 8.79 -13.57
CA GLY A 112 -6.61 9.53 -12.40
C GLY A 112 -6.59 8.74 -11.09
N GLU A 113 -6.21 7.46 -11.12
CA GLU A 113 -6.17 6.62 -9.93
C GLU A 113 -4.87 6.73 -9.12
N LEU A 114 -3.79 7.20 -9.76
CA LEU A 114 -2.52 7.48 -9.08
C LEU A 114 -2.50 8.92 -8.58
N LEU A 115 -2.61 9.07 -7.26
CA LEU A 115 -2.63 10.36 -6.58
C LEU A 115 -1.30 10.61 -5.86
N PRO A 116 -0.71 11.82 -5.95
CA PRO A 116 0.37 12.22 -5.05
C PRO A 116 -0.10 12.22 -3.60
N LEU A 117 0.76 11.82 -2.66
CA LEU A 117 0.42 11.80 -1.23
C LEU A 117 -0.03 13.19 -0.74
N GLN A 118 0.63 14.24 -1.23
CA GLN A 118 0.32 15.63 -0.87
C GLN A 118 -1.05 16.07 -1.39
N ALA A 119 -1.53 15.50 -2.51
CA ALA A 119 -2.83 15.83 -3.07
C ALA A 119 -3.99 15.38 -2.17
N VAL A 120 -3.77 14.36 -1.32
CA VAL A 120 -4.72 13.91 -0.30
C VAL A 120 -4.34 14.38 1.11
N GLY A 121 -3.42 15.35 1.20
CA GLY A 121 -3.00 15.98 2.45
C GLY A 121 -2.16 15.10 3.36
N ILE A 122 -1.41 14.13 2.82
CA ILE A 122 -0.50 13.28 3.59
C ILE A 122 0.90 13.87 3.57
N ARG A 123 1.53 13.90 4.75
CA ARG A 123 2.80 14.57 4.99
C ARG A 123 3.89 13.64 5.49
N ALA A 124 3.55 12.62 6.28
CA ALA A 124 4.50 11.61 6.72
C ALA A 124 3.81 10.29 7.03
N LEU A 125 4.57 9.21 6.94
CA LEU A 125 4.17 7.90 7.46
C LEU A 125 5.14 7.52 8.57
N GLU A 126 4.63 7.02 9.70
CA GLU A 126 5.51 6.36 10.66
C GLU A 126 6.03 5.03 10.11
N LEU A 127 7.23 4.65 10.52
CA LEU A 127 7.86 3.38 10.14
C LEU A 127 7.90 2.38 11.30
N THR A 128 7.58 2.82 12.51
CA THR A 128 7.42 1.93 13.68
C THR A 128 6.01 1.37 13.70
N TYR A 129 5.86 0.16 13.15
CA TYR A 129 4.56 -0.50 13.06
C TYR A 129 4.13 -1.17 14.38
N ARG A 130 2.82 -1.33 14.53
CA ARG A 130 2.19 -2.12 15.57
C ARG A 130 1.41 -3.27 14.96
N GLU A 131 1.36 -4.39 15.67
CA GLU A 131 0.53 -5.52 15.25
C GLU A 131 -0.96 -5.18 15.41
N SER A 132 -1.73 -5.49 14.36
CA SER A 132 -3.17 -5.44 14.32
C SER A 132 -3.62 -6.81 13.80
N ARG A 133 -3.92 -7.76 14.68
CA ARG A 133 -4.40 -9.09 14.25
C ARG A 133 -5.88 -9.05 13.80
N ARG A 134 -6.27 -7.98 13.09
CA ARG A 134 -7.65 -7.79 12.61
C ARG A 134 -7.82 -8.55 11.30
N ARG A 135 -8.93 -9.27 11.20
CA ARG A 135 -9.41 -9.83 9.95
C ARG A 135 -10.75 -9.21 9.60
N ASP A 136 -10.98 -8.96 8.32
CA ASP A 136 -12.30 -8.54 7.85
C ASP A 136 -13.25 -9.74 7.71
N ARG A 137 -14.47 -9.49 7.25
CA ARG A 137 -15.48 -10.53 7.01
C ARG A 137 -15.16 -11.46 5.83
N HIS A 138 -14.25 -11.06 4.94
CA HIS A 138 -13.84 -11.82 3.76
C HIS A 138 -12.66 -12.76 4.07
N GLY A 139 -11.90 -12.47 5.12
CA GLY A 139 -10.74 -13.22 5.58
C GLY A 139 -9.40 -12.51 5.36
N ASN A 140 -9.39 -11.31 4.77
CA ASN A 140 -8.20 -10.49 4.61
C ASN A 140 -7.66 -10.08 5.99
N GLU A 141 -6.34 -10.14 6.18
CA GLU A 141 -5.70 -9.82 7.46
C GLU A 141 -4.99 -8.46 7.39
N LEU A 142 -5.39 -7.50 8.23
CA LEU A 142 -4.76 -6.19 8.35
C LEU A 142 -3.61 -6.23 9.37
N ARG A 143 -2.59 -7.04 9.12
CA ARG A 143 -1.61 -7.55 10.11
C ARG A 143 -0.85 -6.48 10.88
N TYR A 144 -0.37 -5.44 10.21
CA TYR A 144 0.41 -4.37 10.84
C TYR A 144 -0.16 -3.00 10.49
N ARG A 145 0.04 -2.01 11.36
CA ARG A 145 -0.37 -0.63 11.10
C ARG A 145 0.63 0.39 11.60
N VAL A 146 0.61 1.56 10.97
CA VAL A 146 1.36 2.76 11.38
C VAL A 146 0.45 3.97 11.35
N LEU A 147 0.76 4.99 12.14
CA LEU A 147 0.10 6.28 12.05
C LEU A 147 0.52 7.01 10.77
N VAL A 148 -0.43 7.71 10.16
CA VAL A 148 -0.19 8.57 9.00
C VAL A 148 -0.46 10.01 9.41
N HIS A 149 0.53 10.86 9.20
CA HIS A 149 0.46 12.29 9.51
C HIS A 149 0.01 13.06 8.27
N GLY A 150 -0.93 13.98 8.45
CA GLY A 150 -1.47 14.79 7.36
C GLY A 150 -1.79 16.22 7.78
N ASP A 151 -2.33 16.99 6.83
CA ASP A 151 -2.64 18.41 7.00
C ASP A 151 -3.73 18.71 8.04
N ARG A 152 -4.56 17.70 8.34
CA ARG A 152 -5.65 17.79 9.32
C ARG A 152 -5.27 16.98 10.57
N PRO A 153 -4.61 17.60 11.58
CA PRO A 153 -4.11 16.86 12.76
C PRO A 153 -5.23 16.23 13.61
N THR A 154 -6.48 16.63 13.41
CA THR A 154 -7.66 16.05 14.09
C THR A 154 -8.16 14.76 13.44
N VAL A 155 -7.70 14.40 12.24
CA VAL A 155 -8.10 13.19 11.55
C VAL A 155 -7.00 12.15 11.73
N THR A 156 -7.27 11.15 12.58
CA THR A 156 -6.36 10.01 12.75
C THR A 156 -6.49 9.10 11.54
N ARG A 157 -5.40 8.94 10.78
CA ARG A 157 -5.31 8.04 9.64
C ARG A 157 -4.33 6.91 9.93
N PHE A 158 -4.62 5.73 9.41
CA PHE A 158 -3.72 4.58 9.51
C PHE A 158 -3.35 4.05 8.12
N SER A 159 -2.10 3.62 7.99
CA SER A 159 -1.73 2.68 6.93
C SER A 159 -1.72 1.27 7.50
N TYR A 160 -1.99 0.28 6.65
CA TYR A 160 -2.01 -1.13 7.00
C TYR A 160 -1.13 -1.95 6.05
N ASP A 161 -0.39 -2.91 6.61
CA ASP A 161 0.17 -4.05 5.86
C ASP A 161 -0.92 -5.13 5.82
N VAL A 162 -1.41 -5.42 4.61
CA VAL A 162 -2.59 -6.27 4.41
C VAL A 162 -2.16 -7.56 3.71
N LEU A 163 -2.52 -8.69 4.31
CA LEU A 163 -2.42 -10.01 3.69
C LEU A 163 -3.78 -10.35 3.09
N PHE A 164 -3.90 -10.16 1.78
CA PHE A 164 -5.09 -10.53 1.05
C PHE A 164 -5.24 -12.04 0.96
N ILE A 165 -6.49 -12.50 1.01
CA ILE A 165 -6.81 -13.86 0.58
C ILE A 165 -6.58 -13.96 -0.93
N TRP A 166 -6.12 -15.12 -1.40
CA TRP A 166 -5.93 -15.36 -2.82
C TRP A 166 -6.10 -16.83 -3.16
N ARG A 167 -6.37 -17.12 -4.43
CA ARG A 167 -6.39 -18.46 -5.00
C ARG A 167 -5.34 -18.56 -6.11
N GLY A 168 -4.38 -19.46 -5.91
CA GLY A 168 -3.52 -19.95 -6.98
C GLY A 168 -4.29 -20.92 -7.86
N ARG A 169 -4.02 -20.91 -9.16
CA ARG A 169 -4.38 -22.06 -10.02
C ARG A 169 -3.49 -23.24 -9.68
#